data_AF-A0AAD5R3I6-F1
#
_entry.id   AF-A0AAD5R3I6-F1
#
_cell.length_a   1.000
_cell.length_b   1.000
_cell.length_c   1.000
_cell.angle_alpha   90.00
_cell.angle_beta   90.00
_cell.angle_gamma   90.00
#
_symmetry.space_group_name_H-M   'P 1'
#
loop_
_entity.id
_entity.type
_entity.pdbx_description
1 polymer ?
#
loop_
_entity_poly.entity_id
_entity_poly.type
_entity_poly.pdbx_seq_one_letter_code
_entity_poly.pdbx_strand_id
1 'polypeptide(L)'
;MLPLTSILCMISYAYATLQYSDSLARNYMFPLSAAAYSNHPEQCINHLFPNATSAWPFGGRVSKYFHDGFHKLWGAGMEEDYFFLKKAYPEYEIWITGHSLGGSLASLAAPFVVRSKSSSADEIKLVTFGQPRTGDLQFSNAHNSQVAKTRSAVMVCGSPPV
;
A
#
# COMPACT_ATOMS: atom_id res chain seq x y z
N MET A 1 -47.42 -0.68 -43.48
CA MET A 1 -47.31 -2.06 -42.98
C MET A 1 -46.04 -2.69 -43.55
N LEU A 2 -44.99 -2.82 -42.73
CA LEU A 2 -43.72 -3.60 -42.84
C LEU A 2 -42.72 -2.98 -41.83
N PRO A 3 -41.79 -3.75 -41.23
CA PRO A 3 -42.04 -4.34 -39.91
C PRO A 3 -41.06 -3.89 -38.81
N LEU A 4 -41.45 -4.19 -37.57
CA LEU A 4 -40.62 -4.20 -36.36
C LEU A 4 -39.29 -4.94 -36.61
N THR A 5 -38.17 -4.23 -36.54
CA THR A 5 -36.88 -4.83 -36.19
C THR A 5 -36.56 -4.42 -34.76
N SER A 6 -36.95 -5.29 -33.82
CA SER A 6 -36.50 -5.24 -32.44
C SER A 6 -34.97 -5.26 -32.41
N ILE A 7 -34.38 -4.13 -32.03
CA ILE A 7 -32.98 -4.07 -31.59
C ILE A 7 -32.95 -4.84 -30.27
N LEU A 8 -32.68 -6.14 -30.34
CA LEU A 8 -32.21 -6.91 -29.21
C LEU A 8 -30.83 -6.37 -28.85
N CYS A 9 -30.81 -5.41 -27.93
CA CYS A 9 -29.62 -5.07 -27.18
C CYS A 9 -29.28 -6.32 -26.35
N MET A 10 -28.45 -7.19 -26.92
CA MET A 10 -27.82 -8.28 -26.18
C MET A 10 -26.85 -7.64 -25.20
N ILE A 11 -27.36 -7.22 -24.04
CA ILE A 11 -26.54 -6.90 -22.89
C ILE A 11 -25.94 -8.24 -22.45
N SER A 12 -24.73 -8.51 -22.94
CA SER A 12 -23.89 -9.58 -22.43
C SER A 12 -23.54 -9.26 -20.98
N TYR A 13 -24.42 -9.64 -20.04
CA TYR A 13 -24.06 -9.73 -18.64
C TYR A 13 -23.07 -10.87 -18.50
N ALA A 14 -21.78 -10.54 -18.56
CA ALA A 14 -20.74 -11.42 -18.05
C ALA A 14 -20.92 -11.51 -16.53
N TYR A 15 -21.73 -12.47 -16.08
CA TYR A 15 -21.69 -12.91 -14.69
C TYR A 15 -20.33 -13.57 -14.50
N ALA A 16 -19.36 -12.81 -13.98
CA ALA A 16 -18.15 -13.38 -13.45
C ALA A 16 -18.55 -14.20 -12.20
N THR A 17 -18.92 -15.46 -12.39
CA THR A 17 -18.98 -16.40 -11.27
C THR A 17 -17.55 -16.62 -10.80
N LEU A 18 -17.13 -15.89 -9.77
CA LEU A 18 -15.91 -16.19 -9.04
C LEU A 18 -16.08 -17.58 -8.41
N GLN A 19 -15.71 -18.62 -9.15
CA GLN A 19 -15.78 -19.99 -8.68
C GLN A 19 -14.73 -20.17 -7.59
N TYR A 20 -15.18 -20.56 -6.39
CA TYR A 20 -14.27 -20.83 -5.28
C TYR A 20 -13.25 -21.90 -5.68
N SER A 21 -11.97 -21.64 -5.39
CA SER A 21 -10.87 -22.57 -5.60
C SER A 21 -10.21 -22.89 -4.26
N ASP A 22 -10.41 -24.11 -3.77
CA ASP A 22 -9.79 -24.59 -2.52
C ASP A 22 -8.26 -24.54 -2.60
N SER A 23 -7.69 -24.87 -3.78
CA SER A 23 -6.25 -24.77 -4.00
C SER A 23 -5.74 -23.32 -3.89
N LEU A 24 -6.46 -22.36 -4.46
CA LEU A 24 -6.11 -20.94 -4.33
C LEU A 24 -6.17 -20.50 -2.85
N ALA A 25 -7.23 -20.89 -2.15
CA ALA A 25 -7.44 -20.56 -0.76
C ALA A 25 -6.34 -21.13 0.15
N ARG A 26 -6.02 -22.42 0.02
CA ARG A 26 -5.07 -23.13 0.90
C ARG A 26 -3.62 -22.84 0.59
N ASN A 27 -3.26 -22.78 -0.69
CA ASN A 27 -1.85 -22.71 -1.08
C ASN A 27 -1.35 -21.27 -1.23
N TYR A 28 -2.25 -20.29 -1.37
CA TYR A 28 -1.85 -18.90 -1.58
C TYR A 28 -2.50 -17.95 -0.58
N MET A 29 -3.84 -17.90 -0.51
CA MET A 29 -4.53 -16.89 0.30
C MET A 29 -4.28 -17.04 1.80
N PHE A 30 -4.35 -18.27 2.33
CA PHE A 30 -4.15 -18.53 3.74
C PHE A 30 -2.72 -18.24 4.21
N PRO A 31 -1.66 -18.74 3.55
CA PRO A 31 -0.29 -18.38 3.90
C PRO A 31 0.02 -16.88 3.72
N LEU A 32 -0.51 -16.23 2.67
CA LEU A 32 -0.36 -14.78 2.48
C LEU A 32 -0.96 -13.99 3.65
N SER A 33 -2.14 -14.41 4.10
CA SER A 33 -2.82 -13.78 5.23
C SER A 33 -2.03 -13.96 6.53
N ALA A 34 -1.43 -15.13 6.74
CA ALA A 34 -0.52 -15.38 7.86
C ALA A 34 0.77 -14.55 7.75
N ALA A 35 1.35 -14.45 6.56
CA ALA A 35 2.55 -13.65 6.31
C ALA A 35 2.30 -12.17 6.58
N ALA A 36 1.13 -11.63 6.23
CA ALA A 36 0.79 -10.22 6.36
C ALA A 36 1.03 -9.65 7.77
N TYR A 37 0.92 -10.47 8.83
CA TYR A 37 1.13 -10.05 10.22
C TYR A 37 2.20 -10.86 10.96
N SER A 38 2.95 -11.72 10.25
CA SER A 38 4.07 -12.48 10.83
C SER A 38 5.24 -11.54 11.18
N ASN A 39 6.11 -11.98 12.10
CA ASN A 39 7.36 -11.27 12.44
C ASN A 39 8.42 -11.38 11.34
N HIS A 40 8.35 -12.46 10.55
CA HIS A 40 9.29 -12.77 9.47
C HIS A 40 8.53 -13.13 8.17
N PRO A 41 7.75 -12.19 7.60
CA PRO A 41 6.96 -12.46 6.40
C PRO A 41 7.80 -12.90 5.21
N GLU A 42 9.05 -12.45 5.13
CA GLU A 42 9.99 -12.75 4.04
C GLU A 42 10.20 -14.25 3.85
N GLN A 43 10.26 -15.02 4.95
CA GLN A 43 10.45 -16.47 4.87
C GLN A 43 9.24 -17.13 4.18
N CYS A 44 8.03 -16.74 4.57
CA CYS A 44 6.80 -17.27 4.00
C CYS A 44 6.58 -16.80 2.54
N ILE A 45 6.78 -15.50 2.30
CA ILE A 45 6.58 -14.89 0.99
C ILE A 45 7.57 -15.42 -0.05
N ASN A 46 8.86 -15.58 0.29
CA ASN A 46 9.87 -16.05 -0.65
C ASN A 46 9.63 -17.49 -1.11
N HIS A 47 9.01 -18.33 -0.27
CA HIS A 47 8.67 -19.71 -0.62
C HIS A 47 7.49 -19.79 -1.61
N LEU A 48 6.52 -18.88 -1.50
CA LEU A 48 5.30 -18.89 -2.30
C LEU A 48 5.41 -18.03 -3.57
N PHE A 49 6.15 -16.93 -3.48
CA PHE A 49 6.29 -15.94 -4.52
C PHE A 49 7.77 -15.54 -4.64
N PRO A 50 8.55 -16.25 -5.49
CA PRO A 50 9.94 -15.86 -5.72
C PRO A 50 9.99 -14.42 -6.27
N ASN A 51 10.96 -13.63 -5.80
CA ASN A 51 11.11 -12.21 -6.16
C ASN A 51 9.95 -11.29 -5.75
N ALA A 52 9.21 -11.63 -4.69
CA ALA A 52 8.12 -10.81 -4.17
C ALA A 52 8.56 -9.60 -3.31
N THR A 53 9.84 -9.24 -3.34
CA THR A 53 10.36 -8.04 -2.68
C THR A 53 11.10 -7.15 -3.65
N SER A 54 11.07 -5.84 -3.41
CA SER A 54 11.79 -4.82 -4.18
C SER A 54 12.58 -3.94 -3.22
N ALA A 55 13.77 -3.49 -3.67
CA ALA A 55 14.56 -2.57 -2.87
C ALA A 55 13.81 -1.24 -2.73
N TRP A 56 13.78 -0.68 -1.52
CA TRP A 56 13.19 0.63 -1.28
C TRP A 56 14.29 1.69 -1.32
N PRO A 57 14.12 2.82 -2.07
CA PRO A 57 15.17 3.82 -2.25
C PRO A 57 15.68 4.45 -0.95
N PHE A 58 14.92 4.33 0.14
CA PHE A 58 15.25 4.93 1.44
C PHE A 58 15.65 3.90 2.51
N GLY A 59 15.93 2.66 2.11
CA GLY A 59 16.51 1.62 2.96
C GLY A 59 15.67 0.35 3.03
N GLY A 60 16.36 -0.79 3.03
CA GLY A 60 15.75 -2.12 3.13
C GLY A 60 14.99 -2.53 1.87
N ARG A 61 14.17 -3.57 2.05
CA ARG A 61 13.30 -4.12 1.00
C ARG A 61 11.86 -4.11 1.47
N VAL A 62 10.96 -3.88 0.52
CA VAL A 62 9.51 -3.88 0.74
C VAL A 62 8.86 -4.93 -0.14
N SER A 63 7.64 -5.33 0.20
CA SER A 63 6.85 -6.19 -0.70
C SER A 63 6.73 -5.52 -2.08
N LYS A 64 7.02 -6.29 -3.14
CA LYS A 64 6.88 -5.82 -4.52
C LYS A 64 5.46 -5.35 -4.82
N TYR A 65 4.46 -5.98 -4.20
CA TYR A 65 3.06 -5.59 -4.32
C TYR A 65 2.81 -4.16 -3.83
N PHE A 66 3.30 -3.82 -2.64
CA PHE A 66 3.15 -2.46 -2.09
C PHE A 66 4.02 -1.45 -2.83
N HIS A 67 5.25 -1.83 -3.22
CA HIS A 67 6.13 -0.99 -4.04
C HIS A 67 5.46 -0.58 -5.36
N ASP A 68 5.01 -1.56 -6.14
CA ASP A 68 4.41 -1.31 -7.44
C ASP A 68 3.08 -0.57 -7.29
N GLY A 69 2.29 -0.90 -6.25
CA GLY A 69 1.05 -0.20 -5.92
C GLY A 69 1.29 1.28 -5.59
N PHE A 70 2.28 1.57 -4.75
CA PHE A 70 2.66 2.93 -4.41
C PHE A 70 3.08 3.73 -5.64
N HIS A 71 4.03 3.22 -6.44
CA HIS A 71 4.53 3.95 -7.60
C HIS A 71 3.47 4.18 -8.67
N LYS A 72 2.55 3.23 -8.87
CA LYS A 72 1.40 3.42 -9.76
C LYS A 72 0.49 4.53 -9.28
N LEU A 73 0.15 4.57 -7.98
CA LEU A 73 -0.70 5.63 -7.43
C LEU A 73 -0.01 6.98 -7.45
N TRP A 74 1.26 7.03 -7.04
CA TRP A 74 2.07 8.25 -7.02
C TRP A 74 2.17 8.86 -8.42
N GLY A 75 2.54 8.04 -9.42
CA GLY A 75 2.68 8.46 -10.81
C GLY A 75 1.36 8.63 -11.59
N ALA A 76 0.21 8.27 -11.02
CA ALA A 76 -1.10 8.43 -11.67
C ALA A 76 -1.74 9.81 -11.40
N GLY A 77 -0.96 10.78 -10.90
CA GLY A 77 -1.40 12.16 -10.64
C GLY A 77 -1.31 12.59 -9.18
N MET A 78 -1.16 11.64 -8.24
CA MET A 78 -1.04 11.97 -6.81
C MET A 78 0.19 12.84 -6.51
N GLU A 79 1.30 12.62 -7.23
CA GLU A 79 2.50 13.46 -7.14
C GLU A 79 2.21 14.92 -7.52
N GLU A 80 1.55 15.12 -8.66
CA GLU A 80 1.23 16.45 -9.18
C GLU A 80 0.28 17.19 -8.23
N ASP A 81 -0.77 16.52 -7.79
CA ASP A 81 -1.74 17.05 -6.82
C ASP A 81 -1.06 17.42 -5.49
N TYR A 82 -0.15 16.56 -5.01
CA TYR A 82 0.61 16.81 -3.79
C TYR A 82 1.43 18.10 -3.89
N PHE A 83 2.23 18.27 -4.94
CA PHE A 83 3.06 19.46 -5.10
C PHE A 83 2.22 20.72 -5.37
N PHE A 84 1.12 20.59 -6.10
CA PHE A 84 0.18 21.68 -6.31
C PHE A 84 -0.40 22.17 -4.98
N LEU A 85 -0.88 21.27 -4.14
CA LEU A 85 -1.47 21.61 -2.84
C LEU A 85 -0.42 22.12 -1.85
N LYS A 86 0.80 21.54 -1.81
CA LYS A 86 1.87 22.03 -0.93
C LYS A 86 2.32 23.45 -1.31
N LYS A 87 2.30 23.79 -2.60
CA LYS A 87 2.57 25.16 -3.05
C LYS A 87 1.43 26.13 -2.71
N ALA A 88 0.18 25.68 -2.84
CA ALA A 88 -0.99 26.51 -2.53
C ALA A 88 -1.16 26.75 -1.02
N TYR A 89 -0.79 25.78 -0.19
CA TYR A 89 -0.96 25.79 1.26
C TYR A 89 0.34 25.40 1.99
N PRO A 90 1.37 26.25 1.95
CA PRO A 90 2.71 25.90 2.44
C PRO A 90 2.76 25.59 3.95
N GLU A 91 1.89 26.22 4.74
CA GLU A 91 1.84 26.08 6.20
C GLU A 91 0.99 24.91 6.69
N TYR A 92 0.30 24.20 5.79
CA TYR A 92 -0.62 23.13 6.19
C TYR A 92 0.15 21.88 6.62
N GLU A 93 -0.35 21.24 7.67
CA GLU A 93 0.08 19.91 8.07
C GLU A 93 -0.36 18.89 7.02
N ILE A 94 0.49 17.90 6.77
CA ILE A 94 0.24 16.83 5.81
C ILE A 94 -0.11 15.56 6.58
N TRP A 95 -1.35 15.12 6.43
CA TRP A 95 -1.85 13.89 7.04
C TRP A 95 -1.80 12.76 6.03
N ILE A 96 -0.95 11.77 6.31
CA ILE A 96 -0.82 10.56 5.52
C ILE A 96 -1.51 9.45 6.30
N THR A 97 -2.57 8.90 5.73
CA THR A 97 -3.37 7.88 6.41
C THR A 97 -3.66 6.68 5.53
N GLY A 98 -3.96 5.55 6.16
CA GLY A 98 -4.32 4.36 5.42
C GLY A 98 -4.85 3.24 6.30
N HIS A 99 -5.78 2.47 5.74
CA HIS A 99 -6.35 1.28 6.35
C HIS A 99 -5.98 0.02 5.55
N SER A 100 -5.63 -1.07 6.22
CA SER A 100 -5.27 -2.34 5.59
C SER A 100 -4.14 -2.14 4.56
N LEU A 101 -4.34 -2.49 3.29
CA LEU A 101 -3.44 -2.18 2.17
C LEU A 101 -2.98 -0.71 2.17
N GLY A 102 -3.92 0.22 2.37
CA GLY A 102 -3.62 1.64 2.40
C GLY A 102 -2.64 2.01 3.51
N GLY A 103 -2.63 1.27 4.63
CA GLY A 103 -1.69 1.48 5.72
C GLY A 103 -0.24 1.22 5.29
N SER A 104 0.02 0.14 4.54
CA SER A 104 1.34 -0.10 3.94
C SER A 104 1.74 1.01 2.97
N LEU A 105 0.82 1.46 2.13
CA LEU A 105 1.09 2.53 1.16
C LEU A 105 1.38 3.88 1.84
N ALA A 106 0.65 4.18 2.91
CA ALA A 106 0.88 5.34 3.77
C ALA A 106 2.27 5.30 4.42
N SER A 107 2.68 4.14 4.92
CA SER A 107 4.02 3.92 5.50
C SER A 107 5.15 3.96 4.45
N LEU A 108 4.86 3.77 3.16
CA LEU A 108 5.80 4.07 2.08
C LEU A 108 5.82 5.58 1.76
N ALA A 109 4.66 6.21 1.71
CA ALA A 109 4.50 7.62 1.33
C ALA A 109 5.18 8.59 2.32
N ALA A 110 5.05 8.36 3.63
CA ALA A 110 5.59 9.26 4.65
C ALA A 110 7.10 9.49 4.56
N PRO A 111 7.96 8.47 4.61
CA PRO A 111 9.39 8.67 4.38
C PRO A 111 9.69 9.12 2.95
N PHE A 112 8.86 8.76 1.96
CA PHE A 112 9.07 9.16 0.57
C PHE A 112 9.05 10.67 0.40
N VAL A 113 8.00 11.35 0.88
CA VAL A 113 7.86 12.80 0.74
C VAL A 113 8.84 13.59 1.62
N VAL A 114 9.25 13.03 2.75
CA VAL A 114 10.31 13.61 3.60
C VAL A 114 11.66 13.51 2.90
N ARG A 115 11.99 12.35 2.33
CA ARG A 115 13.33 12.08 1.81
C ARG A 115 13.54 12.60 0.39
N SER A 116 12.47 12.76 -0.40
CA SER A 116 12.47 13.51 -1.65
C SER A 116 12.66 15.02 -1.45
N LYS A 117 12.80 15.49 -0.19
CA LYS A 117 12.88 16.91 0.20
C LYS A 117 11.64 17.72 -0.17
N SER A 118 10.49 17.06 -0.26
CA SER A 118 9.23 17.72 -0.61
C SER A 118 8.53 18.32 0.62
N SER A 119 8.81 17.80 1.82
CA SER A 119 8.32 18.34 3.10
C SER A 119 9.25 17.99 4.25
N SER A 120 9.17 18.73 5.34
CA SER A 120 9.91 18.43 6.56
C SER A 120 9.17 17.40 7.40
N ALA A 121 9.90 16.57 8.14
CA ALA A 121 9.33 15.47 8.91
C ALA A 121 8.34 15.92 10.00
N ASP A 122 8.49 17.14 10.52
CA ASP A 122 7.62 17.79 11.50
C ASP A 122 6.28 18.28 10.93
N GLU A 123 6.18 18.44 9.60
CA GLU A 123 4.92 18.81 8.92
C GLU A 123 4.02 17.60 8.69
N ILE A 124 4.57 16.38 8.81
CA ILE A 124 3.89 15.14 8.49
C ILE A 124 3.23 14.55 9.75
N LYS A 125 2.06 13.96 9.56
CA LYS A 125 1.40 13.07 10.52
C LYS A 125 1.02 11.78 9.82
N LEU A 126 1.55 10.66 10.30
CA LEU A 126 1.27 9.34 9.75
C LEU A 126 0.32 8.59 10.67
N VAL A 127 -0.85 8.20 10.18
CA VAL A 127 -1.80 7.38 10.95
C VAL A 127 -2.24 6.18 10.13
N THR A 128 -1.88 4.98 10.56
CA THR A 128 -2.24 3.75 9.84
C THR A 128 -3.10 2.83 10.71
N PHE A 129 -4.00 2.09 10.08
CA PHE A 129 -4.93 1.18 10.75
C PHE A 129 -4.82 -0.22 10.14
N GLY A 130 -4.49 -1.22 10.95
CA GLY A 130 -4.36 -2.61 10.49
C GLY A 130 -3.35 -2.77 9.35
N GLN A 131 -2.24 -2.03 9.39
CA GLN A 131 -1.22 -2.12 8.36
C GLN A 131 -0.59 -3.53 8.35
N PRO A 132 -0.50 -4.22 7.20
CA PRO A 132 0.29 -5.42 7.10
C PRO A 132 1.79 -5.08 7.12
N ARG A 133 2.66 -6.07 7.33
CA ARG A 133 4.10 -5.85 7.32
C ARG A 133 4.56 -5.44 5.91
N THR A 134 5.03 -4.20 5.79
CA THR A 134 5.35 -3.59 4.49
C THR A 134 6.72 -4.00 3.95
N GLY A 135 7.71 -4.17 4.84
CA GLY A 135 9.08 -4.48 4.46
C GLY A 135 9.86 -5.21 5.54
N ASP A 136 11.14 -5.44 5.24
CA ASP A 136 12.08 -6.11 6.12
C ASP A 136 12.49 -5.26 7.33
N LEU A 137 13.30 -5.84 8.22
CA LEU A 137 13.78 -5.16 9.42
C LEU A 137 14.59 -3.89 9.07
N GLN A 138 15.34 -3.91 7.97
CA GLN A 138 16.12 -2.75 7.54
C GLN A 138 15.20 -1.60 7.12
N PHE A 139 14.12 -1.89 6.40
CA PHE A 139 13.07 -0.93 6.06
C PHE A 139 12.41 -0.39 7.33
N SER A 140 12.04 -1.26 8.27
CA SER A 140 11.41 -0.86 9.56
C SER A 140 12.30 0.14 10.33
N ASN A 141 13.59 -0.17 10.45
CA ASN A 141 14.55 0.71 11.13
C ASN A 141 14.74 2.03 10.41
N ALA A 142 14.87 2.01 9.07
CA ALA A 142 15.01 3.21 8.26
C ALA A 142 13.76 4.09 8.36
N HIS A 143 12.57 3.50 8.23
CA HIS A 143 11.28 4.17 8.41
C HIS A 143 11.23 4.86 9.77
N ASN A 144 11.45 4.13 10.86
CA ASN A 144 11.40 4.67 12.23
C ASN A 144 12.37 5.84 12.43
N SER A 145 13.56 5.80 11.81
CA SER A 145 14.50 6.93 11.86
C SER A 145 14.05 8.14 11.05
N GLN A 146 13.41 7.92 9.90
CA GLN A 146 13.04 8.96 8.93
C GLN A 146 11.77 9.70 9.36
N VAL A 147 10.83 8.98 9.97
CA VAL A 147 9.58 9.55 10.52
C VAL A 147 9.66 9.78 12.03
N ALA A 148 10.85 9.78 12.63
CA ALA A 148 11.02 9.98 14.08
C ALA A 148 10.49 11.33 14.58
N LYS A 149 10.52 12.36 13.72
CA LYS A 149 9.99 13.71 14.03
C LYS A 149 8.52 13.88 13.65
N THR A 150 7.97 12.94 12.89
CA THR A 150 6.56 12.89 12.50
C THR A 150 5.74 12.44 13.70
N ARG A 151 4.55 13.00 13.89
CA ARG A 151 3.57 12.43 14.85
C ARG A 151 2.96 11.19 14.21
N SER A 152 3.66 10.07 14.34
CA SER A 152 3.30 8.78 13.76
C SER A 152 2.54 7.94 14.77
N ALA A 153 1.34 7.47 14.42
CA ALA A 153 0.55 6.53 15.20
C ALA A 153 0.21 5.33 14.32
N VAL A 154 0.79 4.17 14.64
CA VAL A 154 0.42 2.90 14.02
C VAL A 154 -0.63 2.25 14.91
N MET A 155 -1.89 2.26 14.47
CA MET A 155 -2.96 1.55 15.16
C MET A 155 -3.04 0.12 14.62
N VAL A 156 -2.28 -0.78 15.25
CA VAL A 156 -2.34 -2.22 14.97
C VAL A 156 -3.49 -2.84 15.76
N CYS A 157 -4.43 -3.49 15.07
CA CYS A 157 -5.36 -4.42 15.72
C CYS A 157 -4.59 -5.71 16.09
N GLY A 158 -4.05 -5.80 17.30
CA GLY A 158 -3.67 -7.08 17.91
C GLY A 158 -2.19 -7.52 17.91
N SER A 159 -1.23 -6.69 17.49
CA SER A 159 0.22 -6.98 17.58
C SER A 159 1.01 -5.76 18.04
N PRO A 160 2.16 -5.91 18.74
CA PRO A 160 2.98 -4.77 19.12
C PRO A 160 3.45 -4.02 17.87
N PRO A 161 3.59 -2.68 17.96
CA PRO A 161 4.07 -1.87 16.84
C PRO A 161 5.49 -2.32 16.44
N VAL A 162 5.75 -2.25 15.14
CA VAL A 162 7.08 -2.45 14.52
C VAL A 162 7.97 -1.23 14.68
#